data_AF-A0A502Y3M4-F1
#
_entry.id   AF-A0A502Y3M4-F1
#
_cell.length_a   1.000
_cell.length_b   1.000
_cell.length_c   1.000
_cell.angle_alpha   90.00
_cell.angle_beta   90.00
_cell.angle_gamma   90.00
#
_symmetry.space_group_name_H-M   'P 1'
#
loop_
_entity.id
_entity.type
_entity.pdbx_description
1 polymer ?
#
loop_
_entity_poly.entity_id
_entity_poly.type
_entity_poly.pdbx_seq_one_letter_code
_entity_poly.pdbx_strand_id
1 'polypeptide(L)'
;MQRPSQSIQAIVVFLLLCLLFLPTPPARADQLADRMTFWRQQAYHCTDPISFPSKHRTPDGNNPSPCEDGDMGLYNGLLCAVGEEEGCDGVLKAQSADGRWWRSPRLIGKTATNAGDQVSFAPDQALGVLAALTAKHIVGPYDSWWTWLDANRPCIVENPFDANKCLLQGWPRYCSDDQDKKGCTFRPVDCANLHVVGKYLGTTKDDICKQVLKDFGIDTDQVRDFLYPTELLALGAAGVNETDYPLHLAAVEIFILQRMGDTSPYVKFGGDVLASRDNNNPFFRYLSEGPTEQVKLLTLLECPSPELPSNRKNQWSWERPSSQMAFRDSMYWDCIFMGRLLGAT
;
A
#
# COMPACT_ATOMS: atom_id res chain seq x y z
N MET A 1 27.71 49.15 -46.08
CA MET A 1 26.94 48.81 -44.86
C MET A 1 25.51 48.49 -45.27
N GLN A 2 25.19 47.20 -45.46
CA GLN A 2 23.83 46.74 -45.77
C GLN A 2 23.06 46.55 -44.46
N ARG A 3 21.91 47.22 -44.34
CA ARG A 3 21.00 47.03 -43.21
C ARG A 3 20.36 45.63 -43.31
N PRO A 4 20.45 44.78 -42.28
CA PRO A 4 19.76 43.49 -42.29
C PRO A 4 18.24 43.72 -42.34
N SER A 5 17.59 42.98 -43.23
CA SER A 5 16.16 42.99 -43.53
C SER A 5 15.33 42.67 -42.28
N GLN A 6 14.62 43.68 -41.75
CA GLN A 6 13.67 43.56 -40.63
C GLN A 6 12.56 42.52 -40.87
N SER A 7 12.30 42.15 -42.13
CA SER A 7 11.27 41.16 -42.48
C SER A 7 11.59 39.72 -42.07
N ILE A 8 12.86 39.36 -41.89
CA ILE A 8 13.22 37.96 -41.56
C ILE A 8 12.98 37.68 -40.06
N GLN A 9 13.21 38.65 -39.18
CA GLN A 9 13.00 38.47 -37.74
C GLN A 9 11.52 38.32 -37.37
N ALA A 10 10.61 39.03 -38.04
CA ALA A 10 9.17 38.91 -37.79
C ALA A 10 8.61 37.53 -38.17
N ILE A 11 9.10 36.93 -39.27
CA ILE A 11 8.64 35.61 -39.75
C ILE A 11 9.12 34.49 -38.81
N VAL A 12 10.35 34.58 -38.30
CA VAL A 12 10.89 33.58 -37.35
C VAL A 12 10.14 33.60 -36.02
N VAL A 13 9.80 34.80 -35.50
CA VAL A 13 9.00 34.93 -34.28
C VAL A 13 7.57 34.39 -34.48
N PHE A 14 6.95 34.64 -35.63
CA PHE A 14 5.60 34.15 -35.93
C PHE A 14 5.55 32.62 -36.10
N LEU A 15 6.56 32.02 -36.72
CA LEU A 15 6.67 30.55 -36.84
C LEU A 15 6.95 29.87 -35.50
N LEU A 16 7.78 30.47 -34.64
CA LEU A 16 8.00 29.98 -33.26
C LEU A 16 6.74 30.09 -32.41
N LEU A 17 5.95 31.15 -32.55
CA LEU A 17 4.65 31.28 -31.88
C LEU A 17 3.62 30.28 -32.41
N CYS A 18 3.58 30.00 -33.71
CA CYS A 18 2.65 28.99 -34.26
C CYS A 18 2.98 27.56 -33.80
N LEU A 19 4.26 27.24 -33.59
CA LEU A 19 4.67 25.94 -33.03
C LEU A 19 4.28 25.74 -31.56
N LEU A 20 4.08 26.83 -30.80
CA LEU A 20 3.60 26.78 -29.42
C LEU A 20 2.08 26.56 -29.30
N PHE A 21 1.33 26.64 -30.41
CA PHE A 21 -0.11 26.40 -30.47
C PHE A 21 -0.48 25.18 -31.32
N LEU A 22 0.43 24.24 -31.53
CA LEU A 22 0.02 22.94 -32.07
C LEU A 22 -0.95 22.30 -31.06
N PRO A 23 -2.21 22.03 -31.44
CA PRO A 23 -3.14 21.37 -30.55
C PRO A 23 -2.54 20.02 -30.19
N THR A 24 -2.23 19.81 -28.91
CA THR A 24 -1.94 18.47 -28.42
C THR A 24 -3.19 17.63 -28.71
N PRO A 25 -3.07 16.54 -29.49
CA PRO A 25 -4.22 15.71 -29.77
C PRO A 25 -4.81 15.29 -28.42
N PRO A 26 -6.14 15.41 -28.22
CA PRO A 26 -6.76 15.02 -26.98
C PRO A 26 -6.35 13.58 -26.69
N ALA A 27 -5.88 13.31 -25.46
CA ALA A 27 -5.59 11.97 -25.00
C ALA A 27 -6.88 11.14 -25.11
N ARG A 28 -7.01 10.36 -26.19
CA ARG A 28 -8.22 9.59 -26.47
C ARG A 28 -8.42 8.61 -25.32
N ALA A 29 -9.67 8.44 -24.86
CA ALA A 29 -10.02 7.47 -23.83
C ALA A 29 -9.46 6.06 -24.14
N ASP A 30 -9.36 5.72 -25.43
CA ASP A 30 -8.70 4.54 -25.99
C ASP A 30 -7.30 4.29 -25.39
N GLN A 31 -6.55 5.35 -25.07
CA GLN A 31 -5.18 5.24 -24.56
C GLN A 31 -5.08 4.52 -23.22
N LEU A 32 -6.02 4.73 -22.29
CA LEU A 32 -5.92 4.08 -20.97
C LEU A 32 -6.28 2.59 -21.06
N ALA A 33 -7.28 2.23 -21.86
CA ALA A 33 -7.65 0.83 -22.09
C ALA A 33 -6.55 0.05 -22.84
N ASP A 34 -5.95 0.66 -23.86
CA ASP A 34 -4.81 0.09 -24.58
C ASP A 34 -3.61 -0.12 -23.66
N ARG A 35 -3.34 0.87 -22.79
CA ARG A 35 -2.28 0.79 -21.78
C ARG A 35 -2.54 -0.28 -20.73
N MET A 36 -3.78 -0.44 -20.25
CA MET A 36 -4.14 -1.53 -19.34
C MET A 36 -3.87 -2.91 -19.95
N THR A 37 -4.22 -3.09 -21.23
CA THR A 37 -3.94 -4.34 -21.95
C THR A 37 -2.44 -4.62 -21.98
N PHE A 38 -1.63 -3.62 -22.32
CA PHE A 38 -0.17 -3.74 -22.29
C PHE A 38 0.37 -4.04 -20.89
N TRP A 39 -0.07 -3.32 -19.86
CA TRP A 39 0.42 -3.51 -18.48
C TRP A 39 0.12 -4.92 -17.97
N ARG A 40 -1.08 -5.45 -18.19
CA ARG A 40 -1.42 -6.84 -17.80
C ARG A 40 -0.54 -7.88 -18.47
N GLN A 41 -0.25 -7.69 -19.76
CA GLN A 41 0.64 -8.61 -20.50
C GLN A 41 2.08 -8.58 -19.97
N GLN A 42 2.51 -7.46 -19.38
CA GLN A 42 3.87 -7.28 -18.88
C GLN A 42 4.03 -7.53 -17.37
N ALA A 43 2.94 -7.49 -16.62
CA ALA A 43 2.95 -7.60 -15.16
C ALA A 43 3.52 -8.95 -14.70
N TYR A 44 4.40 -8.89 -13.69
CA TYR A 44 5.10 -10.06 -13.21
C TYR A 44 4.24 -10.83 -12.20
N HIS A 45 4.14 -12.14 -12.39
CA HIS A 45 3.49 -13.04 -11.45
C HIS A 45 4.56 -13.97 -10.88
N CYS A 46 4.49 -14.20 -9.57
CA CYS A 46 5.14 -15.38 -9.04
C CYS A 46 4.23 -16.60 -9.26
N THR A 47 4.79 -17.80 -9.45
CA THR A 47 4.03 -19.01 -9.81
C THR A 47 4.28 -20.22 -8.91
N ASP A 48 4.92 -20.06 -7.74
CA ASP A 48 5.31 -21.19 -6.88
C ASP A 48 5.08 -20.90 -5.39
N PRO A 49 4.18 -21.60 -4.67
CA PRO A 49 3.36 -22.74 -5.12
C PRO A 49 2.02 -22.30 -5.75
N ILE A 50 1.65 -21.04 -5.57
CA ILE A 50 0.38 -20.45 -6.03
C ILE A 50 0.74 -19.21 -6.83
N SER A 51 0.00 -18.93 -7.90
CA SER A 51 0.22 -17.72 -8.67
C SER A 51 -0.38 -16.49 -8.00
N PHE A 52 0.38 -15.39 -7.93
CA PHE A 52 -0.08 -14.10 -7.42
C PHE A 52 0.76 -12.95 -8.01
N PRO A 53 0.19 -11.73 -8.09
CA PRO A 53 0.93 -10.50 -8.41
C PRO A 53 2.19 -10.36 -7.54
N SER A 54 3.35 -10.14 -8.15
CA SER A 54 4.64 -10.07 -7.47
C SER A 54 5.56 -9.04 -8.12
N LYS A 55 6.62 -8.64 -7.39
CA LYS A 55 7.81 -7.99 -7.96
C LYS A 55 8.78 -9.06 -8.49
N HIS A 56 9.47 -8.73 -9.58
CA HIS A 56 10.58 -9.53 -10.10
C HIS A 56 11.87 -9.15 -9.39
N ARG A 57 12.71 -10.14 -9.07
CA ARG A 57 14.09 -9.91 -8.63
C ARG A 57 15.05 -10.78 -9.41
N THR A 58 16.26 -10.27 -9.59
CA THR A 58 17.35 -11.07 -10.18
C THR A 58 17.70 -12.20 -9.23
N PRO A 59 17.59 -13.48 -9.64
CA PRO A 59 18.07 -14.60 -8.84
C PRO A 59 19.55 -14.46 -8.50
N ASP A 60 19.92 -14.84 -7.28
CA ASP A 60 21.32 -14.91 -6.85
C ASP A 60 21.63 -16.29 -6.25
N GLY A 61 22.91 -16.52 -5.91
CA GLY A 61 23.36 -17.80 -5.36
C GLY A 61 22.72 -18.19 -4.02
N ASN A 62 22.14 -17.24 -3.29
CA ASN A 62 21.50 -17.48 -2.01
C ASN A 62 19.98 -17.66 -2.16
N ASN A 63 19.38 -17.13 -3.22
CA ASN A 63 17.96 -17.23 -3.45
C ASN A 63 17.63 -17.35 -4.95
N PRO A 64 17.47 -18.58 -5.46
CA PRO A 64 17.31 -18.85 -6.89
C PRO A 64 15.93 -18.44 -7.43
N SER A 65 14.99 -18.10 -6.55
CA SER A 65 13.65 -17.68 -6.98
C SER A 65 13.69 -16.28 -7.62
N PRO A 66 13.03 -16.06 -8.76
CA PRO A 66 12.85 -14.71 -9.30
C PRO A 66 11.75 -13.92 -8.57
N CYS A 67 11.08 -14.52 -7.58
CA CYS A 67 9.99 -13.89 -6.85
C CYS A 67 10.49 -13.14 -5.62
N GLU A 68 10.02 -11.90 -5.47
CA GLU A 68 10.26 -11.07 -4.30
C GLU A 68 8.97 -10.92 -3.49
N ASP A 69 8.98 -11.42 -2.25
CA ASP A 69 7.80 -11.42 -1.37
C ASP A 69 7.65 -10.13 -0.54
N GLY A 70 8.65 -9.24 -0.58
CA GLY A 70 8.85 -8.06 0.29
C GLY A 70 7.59 -7.45 0.89
N ASP A 71 7.03 -6.44 0.24
CA ASP A 71 5.78 -5.78 0.65
C ASP A 71 4.59 -6.24 -0.20
N MET A 72 4.67 -7.47 -0.75
CA MET A 72 3.64 -7.95 -1.68
C MET A 72 2.27 -8.07 -1.02
N GLY A 73 2.18 -8.35 0.28
CA GLY A 73 0.91 -8.32 1.02
C GLY A 73 0.24 -6.93 0.98
N LEU A 74 1.03 -5.85 1.07
CA LEU A 74 0.53 -4.47 0.92
C LEU A 74 -0.05 -4.25 -0.48
N TYR A 75 0.76 -4.48 -1.51
CA TYR A 75 0.36 -4.17 -2.90
C TYR A 75 -0.78 -5.06 -3.41
N ASN A 76 -0.79 -6.35 -3.06
CA ASN A 76 -1.90 -7.24 -3.41
C ASN A 76 -3.21 -6.77 -2.74
N GLY A 77 -3.13 -6.23 -1.53
CA GLY A 77 -4.26 -5.59 -0.85
C GLY A 77 -4.79 -4.38 -1.58
N LEU A 78 -3.90 -3.51 -2.07
CA LEU A 78 -4.27 -2.35 -2.88
C LEU A 78 -4.92 -2.75 -4.21
N LEU A 79 -4.35 -3.74 -4.89
CA LEU A 79 -4.94 -4.34 -6.11
C LEU A 79 -6.35 -4.88 -5.82
N CYS A 80 -6.52 -5.60 -4.71
CA CYS A 80 -7.82 -6.10 -4.30
C CYS A 80 -8.83 -4.96 -4.06
N ALA A 81 -8.39 -3.88 -3.43
CA ALA A 81 -9.23 -2.73 -3.11
C ALA A 81 -9.77 -1.97 -4.33
N VAL A 82 -9.16 -2.17 -5.49
CA VAL A 82 -9.56 -1.61 -6.78
C VAL A 82 -10.19 -2.66 -7.71
N GLY A 83 -10.50 -3.86 -7.20
CA GLY A 83 -11.23 -4.89 -7.92
C GLY A 83 -10.37 -5.86 -8.74
N GLU A 84 -9.04 -5.89 -8.54
CA GLU A 84 -8.20 -6.94 -9.13
C GLU A 84 -8.29 -8.22 -8.28
N GLU A 85 -9.04 -9.21 -8.78
CA GLU A 85 -9.25 -10.49 -8.08
C GLU A 85 -7.95 -11.23 -7.77
N GLU A 86 -6.94 -11.14 -8.64
CA GLU A 86 -5.63 -11.76 -8.42
C GLU A 86 -4.90 -11.19 -7.20
N GLY A 87 -5.09 -9.88 -6.93
CA GLY A 87 -4.60 -9.25 -5.71
C GLY A 87 -5.33 -9.76 -4.46
N CYS A 88 -6.65 -9.93 -4.56
CA CYS A 88 -7.44 -10.50 -3.47
C CYS A 88 -6.99 -11.93 -3.14
N ASP A 89 -6.82 -12.76 -4.17
CA ASP A 89 -6.31 -14.11 -4.04
C ASP A 89 -4.92 -14.13 -3.38
N GLY A 90 -4.03 -13.22 -3.79
CA GLY A 90 -2.69 -13.08 -3.20
C GLY A 90 -2.73 -12.81 -1.70
N VAL A 91 -3.63 -11.95 -1.23
CA VAL A 91 -3.79 -11.65 0.21
C VAL A 91 -4.49 -12.79 0.95
N LEU A 92 -5.63 -13.27 0.45
CA LEU A 92 -6.45 -14.24 1.18
C LEU A 92 -5.80 -15.61 1.26
N LYS A 93 -5.10 -16.03 0.21
CA LYS A 93 -4.32 -17.28 0.23
C LYS A 93 -3.04 -17.17 1.04
N ALA A 94 -2.67 -15.98 1.53
CA ALA A 94 -1.56 -15.78 2.45
C ALA A 94 -1.94 -15.96 3.92
N GLN A 95 -3.21 -16.22 4.25
CA GLN A 95 -3.62 -16.59 5.60
C GLN A 95 -3.47 -18.10 5.83
N SER A 96 -2.79 -18.51 6.90
CA SER A 96 -2.75 -19.92 7.29
C SER A 96 -3.98 -20.34 8.11
N ALA A 97 -4.15 -21.65 8.26
CA ALA A 97 -5.30 -22.24 8.95
C ALA A 97 -5.43 -21.83 10.44
N ASP A 98 -4.35 -21.38 11.07
CA ASP A 98 -4.33 -20.85 12.44
C ASP A 98 -4.76 -19.37 12.54
N GLY A 99 -5.08 -18.73 11.41
CA GLY A 99 -5.49 -17.33 11.33
C GLY A 99 -4.35 -16.34 11.11
N ARG A 100 -3.09 -16.78 11.15
CA ARG A 100 -1.92 -15.92 10.89
C ARG A 100 -1.89 -15.47 9.43
N TRP A 101 -1.55 -14.21 9.21
CA TRP A 101 -1.15 -13.73 7.88
C TRP A 101 0.35 -13.81 7.65
N TRP A 102 0.71 -14.16 6.42
CA TRP A 102 2.08 -14.21 5.93
C TRP A 102 2.28 -13.15 4.85
N ARG A 103 3.54 -12.75 4.59
CA ARG A 103 3.87 -11.73 3.57
C ARG A 103 3.27 -12.05 2.19
N SER A 104 3.26 -13.33 1.86
CA SER A 104 2.78 -13.88 0.60
C SER A 104 2.37 -15.34 0.81
N PRO A 105 1.58 -15.92 -0.11
CA PRO A 105 1.23 -17.35 -0.07
C PRO A 105 2.45 -18.28 -0.06
N ARG A 106 3.60 -17.83 -0.56
CA ARG A 106 4.84 -18.63 -0.65
C ARG A 106 5.56 -18.81 0.67
N LEU A 107 5.34 -17.86 1.58
CA LEU A 107 6.03 -17.82 2.85
C LEU A 107 5.25 -18.48 3.97
N ILE A 108 4.08 -19.07 3.69
CA ILE A 108 3.33 -19.83 4.68
C ILE A 108 4.20 -20.94 5.28
N GLY A 109 4.32 -20.93 6.60
CA GLY A 109 5.11 -21.88 7.37
C GLY A 109 6.62 -21.65 7.33
N LYS A 110 7.11 -20.61 6.65
CA LYS A 110 8.54 -20.28 6.58
C LYS A 110 8.87 -19.22 7.62
N THR A 111 9.58 -19.60 8.68
CA THR A 111 10.10 -18.67 9.68
C THR A 111 11.37 -17.98 9.20
N ALA A 112 11.60 -16.73 9.61
CA ALA A 112 12.91 -16.11 9.47
C ALA A 112 13.97 -16.96 10.20
N THR A 113 14.91 -17.54 9.45
CA THR A 113 15.93 -18.47 9.99
C THR A 113 17.23 -17.76 10.34
N ASN A 114 17.52 -16.61 9.72
CA ASN A 114 18.79 -15.89 9.86
C ASN A 114 18.62 -14.39 10.02
N ALA A 115 19.65 -13.75 10.59
CA ALA A 115 19.80 -12.29 10.64
C ALA A 115 19.95 -11.73 9.21
N GLY A 116 18.82 -11.39 8.58
CA GLY A 116 18.75 -10.97 7.18
C GLY A 116 17.49 -11.44 6.48
N ASP A 117 16.90 -12.54 6.99
CA ASP A 117 15.60 -13.00 6.51
C ASP A 117 14.52 -11.98 6.89
N GLN A 118 13.57 -11.79 5.97
CA GLN A 118 12.40 -10.97 6.22
C GLN A 118 11.53 -11.67 7.26
N VAL A 119 11.11 -10.95 8.30
CA VAL A 119 10.17 -11.47 9.32
C VAL A 119 8.90 -11.96 8.63
N SER A 120 8.20 -12.99 9.10
CA SER A 120 7.05 -13.57 8.38
C SER A 120 5.92 -12.59 7.99
N PHE A 121 5.74 -11.50 8.74
CA PHE A 121 4.73 -10.46 8.48
C PHE A 121 5.12 -9.13 9.13
N ALA A 122 4.87 -8.01 8.46
CA ALA A 122 5.20 -6.67 8.91
C ALA A 122 3.94 -5.78 9.09
N PRO A 123 4.01 -4.72 9.92
CA PRO A 123 2.90 -3.77 10.08
C PRO A 123 2.43 -3.16 8.75
N ASP A 124 3.34 -2.93 7.81
CA ASP A 124 2.99 -2.29 6.54
C ASP A 124 2.13 -3.21 5.66
N GLN A 125 2.35 -4.52 5.75
CA GLN A 125 1.55 -5.52 5.04
C GLN A 125 0.16 -5.70 5.66
N ALA A 126 0.02 -5.38 6.95
CA ALA A 126 -1.27 -5.36 7.61
C ALA A 126 -2.22 -4.37 6.93
N LEU A 127 -1.72 -3.21 6.47
CA LEU A 127 -2.53 -2.25 5.70
C LEU A 127 -3.09 -2.88 4.41
N GLY A 128 -2.31 -3.71 3.71
CA GLY A 128 -2.80 -4.46 2.55
C GLY A 128 -3.91 -5.46 2.91
N VAL A 129 -3.74 -6.19 4.02
CA VAL A 129 -4.79 -7.09 4.52
C VAL A 129 -6.06 -6.30 4.82
N LEU A 130 -5.96 -5.18 5.55
CA LEU A 130 -7.09 -4.31 5.86
C LEU A 130 -7.76 -3.76 4.58
N ALA A 131 -6.98 -3.34 3.58
CA ALA A 131 -7.50 -2.90 2.29
C ALA A 131 -8.29 -4.02 1.57
N ALA A 132 -7.77 -5.25 1.54
CA ALA A 132 -8.46 -6.38 0.92
C ALA A 132 -9.74 -6.76 1.67
N LEU A 133 -9.67 -6.85 3.00
CA LEU A 133 -10.81 -7.24 3.83
C LEU A 133 -11.95 -6.22 3.74
N THR A 134 -11.64 -4.92 3.79
CA THR A 134 -12.64 -3.83 3.63
C THR A 134 -13.27 -3.86 2.25
N ALA A 135 -12.48 -4.07 1.19
CA ALA A 135 -12.97 -4.12 -0.17
C ALA A 135 -13.89 -5.31 -0.45
N LYS A 136 -13.61 -6.47 0.17
CA LYS A 136 -14.40 -7.69 0.03
C LYS A 136 -15.48 -7.85 1.10
N HIS A 137 -15.49 -7.02 2.12
CA HIS A 137 -16.40 -7.06 3.26
C HIS A 137 -16.47 -8.45 3.93
N ILE A 138 -15.31 -9.05 4.18
CA ILE A 138 -15.18 -10.43 4.68
C ILE A 138 -14.75 -10.46 6.16
N VAL A 139 -15.64 -10.93 7.03
CA VAL A 139 -15.44 -10.93 8.49
C VAL A 139 -14.67 -12.14 9.00
N GLY A 140 -14.90 -13.33 8.44
CA GLY A 140 -14.31 -14.58 8.93
C GLY A 140 -12.77 -14.55 9.02
N PRO A 141 -12.06 -14.23 7.92
CA PRO A 141 -10.61 -14.10 7.94
C PRO A 141 -10.09 -13.06 8.93
N TYR A 142 -10.80 -11.92 9.09
CA TYR A 142 -10.47 -10.90 10.09
C TYR A 142 -10.53 -11.47 11.51
N ASP A 143 -11.62 -12.16 11.86
CA ASP A 143 -11.82 -12.73 13.20
C ASP A 143 -10.82 -13.83 13.55
N SER A 144 -10.45 -14.65 12.54
CA SER A 144 -9.39 -15.65 12.68
C SER A 144 -8.05 -15.00 13.00
N TRP A 145 -7.72 -13.90 12.33
CA TRP A 145 -6.47 -13.18 12.58
C TRP A 145 -6.46 -12.44 13.91
N TRP A 146 -7.56 -11.80 14.29
CA TRP A 146 -7.71 -11.22 15.61
C TRP A 146 -7.44 -12.27 16.70
N THR A 147 -8.02 -13.47 16.55
CA THR A 147 -7.84 -14.56 17.51
C THR A 147 -6.38 -15.02 17.56
N TRP A 148 -5.72 -15.11 16.40
CA TRP A 148 -4.30 -15.43 16.34
C TRP A 148 -3.44 -14.36 17.02
N LEU A 149 -3.70 -13.07 16.75
CA LEU A 149 -2.95 -11.94 17.31
C LEU A 149 -3.00 -11.94 18.84
N ASP A 150 -4.18 -12.17 19.42
CA ASP A 150 -4.36 -12.21 20.87
C ASP A 150 -3.68 -13.44 21.50
N ALA A 151 -3.85 -14.62 20.89
CA ALA A 151 -3.24 -15.86 21.36
C ALA A 151 -1.69 -15.86 21.28
N ASN A 152 -1.10 -15.08 20.37
CA ASN A 152 0.34 -15.05 20.12
C ASN A 152 1.04 -13.81 20.70
N ARG A 153 0.40 -13.10 21.65
CA ARG A 153 1.05 -12.01 22.39
C ARG A 153 2.27 -12.53 23.17
N PRO A 154 3.40 -11.78 23.18
CA PRO A 154 4.61 -12.21 23.90
C PRO A 154 4.34 -12.27 25.40
N CYS A 155 4.94 -13.21 26.13
CA CYS A 155 4.81 -13.23 27.58
C CYS A 155 5.73 -12.18 28.23
N ILE A 156 5.18 -11.30 29.08
CA ILE A 156 5.96 -10.32 29.85
C ILE A 156 6.27 -10.86 31.25
N VAL A 157 5.29 -11.53 31.88
CA VAL A 157 5.46 -12.13 33.20
C VAL A 157 5.15 -13.62 33.11
N GLU A 158 6.19 -14.44 33.21
CA GLU A 158 6.07 -15.90 33.24
C GLU A 158 5.49 -16.38 34.58
N ASN A 159 4.76 -17.49 34.56
CA ASN A 159 4.29 -18.12 35.79
C ASN A 159 5.45 -18.88 36.47
N PRO A 160 5.85 -18.51 37.71
CA PRO A 160 6.97 -19.16 38.38
C PRO A 160 6.72 -20.63 38.75
N PHE A 161 5.47 -21.10 38.66
CA PHE A 161 5.08 -22.48 38.98
C PHE A 161 4.74 -23.32 37.74
N ASP A 162 4.63 -22.71 36.55
CA ASP A 162 4.30 -23.41 35.31
C ASP A 162 4.91 -22.65 34.11
N ALA A 163 6.05 -23.13 33.62
CA ALA A 163 6.77 -22.50 32.51
C ALA A 163 5.96 -22.41 31.20
N ASN A 164 4.84 -23.13 31.09
CA ASN A 164 3.96 -23.08 29.92
C ASN A 164 2.81 -22.07 30.08
N LYS A 165 2.74 -21.35 31.21
CA LYS A 165 1.70 -20.35 31.46
C LYS A 165 2.28 -18.95 31.56
N CYS A 166 1.63 -18.03 30.86
CA CYS A 166 1.90 -16.62 30.99
C CYS A 166 0.95 -16.00 32.02
N LEU A 167 1.49 -15.28 33.02
CA LEU A 167 0.67 -14.50 33.95
C LEU A 167 0.22 -13.18 33.35
N LEU A 168 1.07 -12.56 32.52
CA LEU A 168 0.76 -11.30 31.87
C LEU A 168 1.28 -11.29 30.44
N GLN A 169 0.35 -11.31 29.48
CA GLN A 169 0.66 -11.18 28.07
C GLN A 169 0.95 -9.73 27.69
N GLY A 170 1.89 -9.55 26.79
CA GLY A 170 2.39 -8.26 26.35
C GLY A 170 1.61 -7.63 25.21
N TRP A 171 2.23 -6.62 24.60
CA TRP A 171 1.61 -5.89 23.49
C TRP A 171 1.50 -6.77 22.23
N PRO A 172 0.41 -6.66 21.44
CA PRO A 172 0.23 -7.48 20.24
C PRO A 172 1.34 -7.29 19.20
N ARG A 173 1.55 -8.34 18.41
CA ARG A 173 2.56 -8.40 17.35
C ARG A 173 1.99 -9.06 16.11
N TYR A 174 2.37 -8.55 14.96
CA TYR A 174 2.01 -9.09 13.65
C TYR A 174 2.72 -10.40 13.31
N CYS A 175 3.80 -10.72 14.02
CA CYS A 175 4.63 -11.88 13.76
C CYS A 175 5.23 -12.44 15.06
N SER A 176 5.66 -13.70 15.02
CA SER A 176 6.30 -14.40 16.15
C SER A 176 7.82 -14.56 15.99
N ASP A 177 8.36 -14.31 14.80
CA ASP A 177 9.72 -14.66 14.36
C ASP A 177 10.66 -13.45 14.27
N ASP A 178 10.43 -12.46 15.12
CA ASP A 178 11.15 -11.18 15.15
C ASP A 178 11.68 -10.90 16.56
N GLN A 179 12.42 -11.84 17.13
CA GLN A 179 12.84 -11.71 18.52
C GLN A 179 13.83 -10.55 18.74
N ASP A 180 14.69 -10.27 17.74
CA ASP A 180 15.78 -9.30 17.90
C ASP A 180 15.44 -7.88 17.42
N LYS A 181 14.64 -7.70 16.37
CA LYS A 181 14.43 -6.39 15.75
C LYS A 181 13.14 -5.69 16.21
N LYS A 182 12.19 -6.42 16.78
CA LYS A 182 10.88 -5.91 17.27
C LYS A 182 10.07 -5.12 16.23
N GLY A 183 10.42 -5.20 14.96
CA GLY A 183 9.76 -4.53 13.83
C GLY A 183 8.33 -4.97 13.55
N CYS A 184 7.83 -6.05 14.14
CA CYS A 184 6.42 -6.47 14.00
C CYS A 184 5.53 -6.14 15.21
N THR A 185 6.00 -5.30 16.13
CA THR A 185 5.20 -4.83 17.28
C THR A 185 4.14 -3.84 16.82
N PHE A 186 2.92 -3.93 17.36
CA PHE A 186 1.86 -2.97 17.07
C PHE A 186 2.26 -1.56 17.51
N ARG A 187 1.99 -0.58 16.66
CA ARG A 187 1.99 0.85 16.95
C ARG A 187 0.58 1.30 17.34
N PRO A 188 0.42 2.47 17.97
CA PRO A 188 -0.92 3.00 18.26
C PRO A 188 -1.82 3.13 17.01
N VAL A 189 -1.24 3.50 15.86
CA VAL A 189 -1.99 3.59 14.59
C VAL A 189 -2.48 2.23 14.11
N ASP A 190 -1.73 1.15 14.36
CA ASP A 190 -2.12 -0.21 13.99
C ASP A 190 -3.40 -0.63 14.75
N CYS A 191 -3.50 -0.28 16.04
CA CYS A 191 -4.70 -0.48 16.85
C CYS A 191 -5.90 0.29 16.30
N ALA A 192 -5.71 1.57 15.98
CA ALA A 192 -6.78 2.42 15.46
C ALA A 192 -7.29 1.92 14.11
N ASN A 193 -6.38 1.49 13.22
CA ASN A 193 -6.71 0.91 11.92
C ASN A 193 -7.52 -0.40 12.07
N LEU A 194 -7.05 -1.33 12.90
CA LEU A 194 -7.78 -2.57 13.17
C LEU A 194 -9.16 -2.30 13.77
N HIS A 195 -9.25 -1.40 14.76
CA HIS A 195 -10.53 -1.06 15.39
C HIS A 195 -11.55 -0.52 14.37
N VAL A 196 -11.16 0.46 13.55
CA VAL A 196 -12.06 1.06 12.55
C VAL A 196 -12.47 0.04 11.49
N VAL A 197 -11.54 -0.78 11.01
CA VAL A 197 -11.84 -1.82 10.00
C VAL A 197 -12.74 -2.91 10.59
N GLY A 198 -12.47 -3.38 11.80
CA GLY A 198 -13.33 -4.35 12.47
C GLY A 198 -14.77 -3.84 12.62
N LYS A 199 -14.92 -2.58 13.03
CA LYS A 199 -16.23 -1.92 13.12
C LYS A 199 -16.90 -1.82 11.75
N TYR A 200 -16.18 -1.44 10.71
CA TYR A 200 -16.69 -1.38 9.34
C TYR A 200 -17.18 -2.75 8.84
N LEU A 201 -16.42 -3.81 9.13
CA LEU A 201 -16.78 -5.19 8.77
C LEU A 201 -17.95 -5.75 9.61
N GLY A 202 -18.28 -5.13 10.74
CA GLY A 202 -19.32 -5.62 11.65
C GLY A 202 -18.89 -6.83 12.47
N THR A 203 -17.60 -6.97 12.78
CA THR A 203 -17.12 -8.03 13.69
C THR A 203 -17.72 -7.86 15.09
N THR A 204 -17.90 -8.98 15.78
CA THR A 204 -18.25 -8.99 17.21
C THR A 204 -17.02 -8.99 18.13
N LYS A 205 -15.81 -9.07 17.57
CA LYS A 205 -14.55 -9.02 18.32
C LYS A 205 -14.35 -7.61 18.90
N ASP A 206 -13.97 -7.53 20.17
CA ASP A 206 -13.61 -6.24 20.77
C ASP A 206 -12.27 -5.74 20.19
N ASP A 207 -11.92 -4.50 20.46
CA ASP A 207 -10.63 -3.93 20.10
C ASP A 207 -9.50 -4.63 20.88
N ILE A 208 -8.61 -5.31 20.15
CA ILE A 208 -7.50 -6.07 20.75
C ILE A 208 -6.63 -5.19 21.65
N CYS A 209 -6.42 -3.93 21.29
CA CYS A 209 -5.57 -3.03 22.08
C CYS A 209 -6.31 -2.52 23.30
N LYS A 210 -7.63 -2.30 23.25
CA LYS A 210 -8.42 -2.04 24.46
C LYS A 210 -8.40 -3.25 25.39
N GLN A 211 -8.49 -4.47 24.86
CA GLN A 211 -8.36 -5.68 25.66
C GLN A 211 -7.00 -5.75 26.37
N VAL A 212 -5.91 -5.51 25.63
CA VAL A 212 -4.55 -5.47 26.19
C VAL A 212 -4.42 -4.42 27.31
N LEU A 213 -4.99 -3.23 27.13
CA LEU A 213 -4.97 -2.19 28.17
C LEU A 213 -5.75 -2.60 29.42
N LYS A 214 -6.91 -3.24 29.26
CA LYS A 214 -7.68 -3.80 30.38
C LYS A 214 -6.87 -4.86 31.12
N ASP A 215 -6.13 -5.72 30.41
CA ASP A 215 -5.25 -6.72 31.02
C ASP A 215 -4.13 -6.09 31.84
N PHE A 216 -3.67 -4.89 31.45
CA PHE A 216 -2.72 -4.08 32.24
C PHE A 216 -3.37 -3.29 33.38
N GLY A 217 -4.67 -3.47 33.63
CA GLY A 217 -5.40 -2.74 34.67
C GLY A 217 -5.63 -1.26 34.33
N ILE A 218 -5.50 -0.88 33.07
CA ILE A 218 -5.78 0.48 32.59
C ILE A 218 -7.28 0.58 32.28
N ASP A 219 -7.98 1.47 32.98
CA ASP A 219 -9.40 1.73 32.76
C ASP A 219 -9.63 2.40 31.40
N THR A 220 -9.98 1.60 30.39
CA THR A 220 -10.21 2.08 29.02
C THR A 220 -11.38 3.04 28.89
N ASP A 221 -12.31 3.07 29.85
CA ASP A 221 -13.43 4.02 29.83
C ASP A 221 -12.96 5.43 30.26
N GLN A 222 -11.91 5.50 31.08
CA GLN A 222 -11.22 6.74 31.42
C GLN A 222 -10.23 7.18 30.35
N VAL A 223 -9.67 6.25 29.58
CA VAL A 223 -8.77 6.56 28.46
C VAL A 223 -9.51 6.60 27.12
N ARG A 224 -10.72 7.21 27.10
CA ARG A 224 -11.51 7.41 25.85
C ARG A 224 -10.70 8.03 24.70
N ASP A 225 -9.62 8.73 25.02
CA ASP A 225 -8.73 9.40 24.08
C ASP A 225 -7.44 8.61 23.75
N PHE A 226 -7.31 7.34 24.17
CA PHE A 226 -6.08 6.57 23.92
C PHE A 226 -5.84 6.33 22.44
N LEU A 227 -6.90 5.96 21.71
CA LEU A 227 -6.86 5.84 20.27
C LEU A 227 -7.36 7.15 19.68
N TYR A 228 -6.41 7.96 19.23
CA TYR A 228 -6.73 9.10 18.39
C TYR A 228 -7.58 8.64 17.20
N PRO A 229 -8.57 9.44 16.77
CA PRO A 229 -9.34 9.15 15.57
C PRO A 229 -8.41 8.83 14.40
N THR A 230 -8.67 7.72 13.70
CA THR A 230 -7.80 7.20 12.65
C THR A 230 -7.58 8.24 11.54
N GLU A 231 -8.60 9.04 11.24
CA GLU A 231 -8.52 10.14 10.27
C GLU A 231 -7.54 11.25 10.68
N LEU A 232 -7.39 11.54 11.98
CA LEU A 232 -6.40 12.49 12.49
C LEU A 232 -4.99 11.91 12.46
N LEU A 233 -4.84 10.62 12.79
CA LEU A 233 -3.56 9.92 12.69
C LEU A 233 -3.07 9.87 11.24
N ALA A 234 -3.95 9.53 10.30
CA ALA A 234 -3.63 9.48 8.88
C ALA A 234 -3.26 10.86 8.31
N LEU A 235 -3.98 11.92 8.69
CA LEU A 235 -3.61 13.30 8.37
C LEU A 235 -2.24 13.68 8.96
N GLY A 236 -2.01 13.34 10.24
CA GLY A 236 -0.73 13.57 10.90
C GLY A 236 0.42 12.91 10.15
N ALA A 237 0.27 11.62 9.82
CA ALA A 237 1.24 10.84 9.06
C ALA A 237 1.52 11.46 7.68
N ALA A 238 0.48 11.89 6.96
CA ALA A 238 0.63 12.59 5.68
C ALA A 238 1.45 13.90 5.82
N GLY A 239 1.29 14.62 6.93
CA GLY A 239 2.01 15.86 7.20
C GLY A 239 3.47 15.69 7.64
N VAL A 240 3.77 14.64 8.42
CA VAL A 240 5.06 14.54 9.14
C VAL A 240 5.99 13.43 8.65
N ASN A 241 5.47 12.39 7.99
CA ASN A 241 6.31 11.27 7.54
C ASN A 241 7.32 11.73 6.48
N GLU A 242 8.49 11.10 6.41
CA GLU A 242 9.50 11.38 5.39
C GLU A 242 8.99 11.07 3.97
N THR A 243 9.49 11.81 2.98
CA THR A 243 9.15 11.60 1.56
C THR A 243 9.82 10.33 1.03
N ASP A 244 9.13 9.20 1.11
CA ASP A 244 9.41 7.90 0.47
C ASP A 244 8.28 6.95 0.89
N TYR A 245 8.61 5.67 1.05
CA TYR A 245 7.77 4.62 1.61
C TYR A 245 6.92 5.04 2.84
N PRO A 246 7.42 5.76 3.87
CA PRO A 246 6.56 6.17 4.99
C PRO A 246 5.41 7.11 4.59
N LEU A 247 5.60 7.97 3.59
CA LEU A 247 4.55 8.85 3.07
C LEU A 247 3.52 8.04 2.27
N HIS A 248 3.98 7.01 1.55
CA HIS A 248 3.11 6.08 0.86
C HIS A 248 2.18 5.32 1.81
N LEU A 249 2.67 4.88 2.98
CA LEU A 249 1.82 4.23 3.98
C LEU A 249 0.69 5.16 4.47
N ALA A 250 0.97 6.46 4.66
CA ALA A 250 -0.06 7.43 4.99
C ALA A 250 -1.11 7.57 3.86
N ALA A 251 -0.66 7.53 2.60
CA ALA A 251 -1.56 7.52 1.44
C ALA A 251 -2.44 6.27 1.40
N VAL A 252 -1.91 5.10 1.76
CA VAL A 252 -2.67 3.85 1.87
C VAL A 252 -3.72 3.93 2.99
N GLU A 253 -3.37 4.47 4.15
CA GLU A 253 -4.34 4.66 5.25
C GLU A 253 -5.50 5.58 4.83
N ILE A 254 -5.19 6.73 4.22
CA ILE A 254 -6.20 7.65 3.67
C ILE A 254 -7.06 6.95 2.63
N PHE A 255 -6.44 6.16 1.74
CA PHE A 255 -7.17 5.39 0.73
C PHE A 255 -8.15 4.40 1.36
N ILE A 256 -7.73 3.62 2.37
CA ILE A 256 -8.60 2.66 3.06
C ILE A 256 -9.79 3.38 3.70
N LEU A 257 -9.55 4.51 4.38
CA LEU A 257 -10.62 5.34 4.97
C LEU A 257 -11.62 5.82 3.92
N GLN A 258 -11.14 6.35 2.78
CA GLN A 258 -12.01 6.75 1.67
C GLN A 258 -12.83 5.56 1.12
N ARG A 259 -12.23 4.37 1.00
CA ARG A 259 -12.91 3.16 0.51
C ARG A 259 -13.98 2.64 1.47
N MET A 260 -13.84 2.90 2.77
CA MET A 260 -14.88 2.64 3.77
C MET A 260 -15.99 3.71 3.78
N GLY A 261 -15.88 4.74 2.93
CA GLY A 261 -16.86 5.82 2.84
C GLY A 261 -16.67 6.92 3.88
N ASP A 262 -15.48 7.04 4.48
CA ASP A 262 -15.16 8.14 5.38
C ASP A 262 -15.13 9.48 4.61
N THR A 263 -16.04 10.38 4.96
CA THR A 263 -16.15 11.73 4.36
C THR A 263 -15.66 12.83 5.30
N SER A 264 -14.87 12.50 6.31
CA SER A 264 -14.34 13.49 7.24
C SER A 264 -13.45 14.50 6.51
N PRO A 265 -13.44 15.78 6.95
CA PRO A 265 -12.56 16.78 6.35
C PRO A 265 -11.08 16.43 6.52
N TYR A 266 -10.72 15.63 7.53
CA TYR A 266 -9.35 15.21 7.79
C TYR A 266 -8.82 14.24 6.73
N VAL A 267 -9.63 13.27 6.28
CA VAL A 267 -9.27 12.36 5.19
C VAL A 267 -9.04 13.13 3.90
N LYS A 268 -9.95 14.04 3.55
CA LYS A 268 -9.80 14.89 2.34
C LYS A 268 -8.56 15.78 2.43
N PHE A 269 -8.36 16.44 3.56
CA PHE A 269 -7.21 17.32 3.77
C PHE A 269 -5.90 16.54 3.78
N GLY A 270 -5.87 15.31 4.30
CA GLY A 270 -4.72 14.42 4.21
C GLY A 270 -4.34 14.13 2.75
N GLY A 271 -5.33 13.84 1.89
CA GLY A 271 -5.11 13.72 0.44
C GLY A 271 -4.50 14.97 -0.18
N ASP A 272 -5.00 16.16 0.19
CA ASP A 272 -4.47 17.44 -0.29
C ASP A 272 -3.03 17.70 0.17
N VAL A 273 -2.71 17.35 1.43
CA VAL A 273 -1.35 17.41 1.96
C VAL A 273 -0.42 16.51 1.15
N LEU A 274 -0.79 15.24 0.92
CA LEU A 274 0.00 14.31 0.11
C LEU A 274 0.26 14.84 -1.30
N ALA A 275 -0.79 15.30 -1.99
CA ALA A 275 -0.70 15.88 -3.33
C ALA A 275 0.13 17.16 -3.39
N SER A 276 0.23 17.91 -2.29
CA SER A 276 1.11 19.10 -2.20
C SER A 276 2.57 18.73 -1.99
N ARG A 277 2.84 17.61 -1.31
CA ARG A 277 4.19 17.14 -0.97
C ARG A 277 4.87 16.41 -2.13
N ASP A 278 4.10 15.69 -2.95
CA ASP A 278 4.55 15.15 -4.22
C ASP A 278 3.44 15.26 -5.28
N ASN A 279 3.43 16.37 -5.99
CA ASN A 279 2.37 16.69 -6.95
C ASN A 279 2.46 15.91 -8.27
N ASN A 280 3.55 15.19 -8.49
CA ASN A 280 3.75 14.33 -9.65
C ASN A 280 3.40 12.87 -9.36
N ASN A 281 3.16 12.49 -8.10
CA ASN A 281 2.71 11.14 -7.76
C ASN A 281 1.20 11.00 -8.08
N PRO A 282 0.81 10.20 -9.10
CA PRO A 282 -0.59 10.12 -9.53
C PRO A 282 -1.51 9.53 -8.46
N PHE A 283 -1.02 8.66 -7.59
CA PHE A 283 -1.82 8.12 -6.49
C PHE A 283 -2.15 9.21 -5.47
N PHE A 284 -1.18 10.05 -5.11
CA PHE A 284 -1.44 11.14 -4.16
C PHE A 284 -2.39 12.18 -4.73
N ARG A 285 -2.27 12.50 -6.03
CA ARG A 285 -3.24 13.35 -6.73
C ARG A 285 -4.62 12.71 -6.71
N TYR A 286 -4.76 11.43 -7.04
CA TYR A 286 -6.05 10.74 -6.97
C TYR A 286 -6.73 10.87 -5.60
N LEU A 287 -6.01 10.74 -4.50
CA LEU A 287 -6.59 10.90 -3.15
C LEU A 287 -7.09 12.31 -2.85
N SER A 288 -6.53 13.32 -3.52
CA SER A 288 -6.91 14.73 -3.38
C SER A 288 -8.08 15.11 -4.30
N GLU A 289 -8.01 14.77 -5.59
CA GLU A 289 -8.93 15.28 -6.62
C GLU A 289 -9.83 14.22 -7.27
N GLY A 290 -9.61 12.92 -6.98
CA GLY A 290 -10.34 11.82 -7.59
C GLY A 290 -9.89 11.51 -9.03
N PRO A 291 -10.72 10.83 -9.84
CA PRO A 291 -10.37 10.40 -11.19
C PRO A 291 -10.49 11.54 -12.22
N THR A 292 -9.71 12.60 -12.07
CA THR A 292 -9.68 13.71 -13.03
C THR A 292 -8.89 13.35 -14.30
N GLU A 293 -9.09 14.11 -15.38
CA GLU A 293 -8.25 13.97 -16.58
C GLU A 293 -6.77 14.28 -16.28
N GLN A 294 -6.49 15.15 -15.29
CA GLN A 294 -5.12 15.45 -14.89
C GLN A 294 -4.45 14.24 -14.25
N VAL A 295 -5.12 13.53 -13.33
CA VAL A 295 -4.59 12.28 -12.75
C VAL A 295 -4.36 11.23 -13.84
N LYS A 296 -5.29 11.12 -14.79
CA LYS A 296 -5.16 10.19 -15.91
C LYS A 296 -3.95 10.51 -16.79
N LEU A 297 -3.75 11.77 -17.17
CA LEU A 297 -2.58 12.19 -17.94
C LEU A 297 -1.27 11.93 -17.19
N LEU A 298 -1.24 12.19 -15.88
CA LEU A 298 -0.08 11.94 -15.04
C LEU A 298 0.24 10.44 -14.95
N THR A 299 -0.79 9.60 -14.80
CA THR A 299 -0.64 8.14 -14.80
C THR A 299 -0.10 7.66 -16.15
N LEU A 300 -0.65 8.14 -17.27
CA LEU A 300 -0.18 7.77 -18.62
C LEU A 300 1.25 8.25 -18.91
N LEU A 301 1.67 9.34 -18.28
CA LEU A 301 3.01 9.91 -18.40
C LEU A 301 4.05 9.10 -17.62
N GLU A 302 3.75 8.74 -16.37
CA GLU A 302 4.71 8.01 -15.53
C GLU A 302 4.73 6.51 -15.84
N CYS A 303 3.58 5.90 -16.14
CA CYS A 303 3.51 4.46 -16.36
C CYS A 303 4.24 4.00 -17.64
N PRO A 304 4.88 2.81 -17.61
CA PRO A 304 5.52 2.23 -18.78
C PRO A 304 4.60 2.11 -20.00
N SER A 305 5.21 2.13 -21.17
CA SER A 305 4.55 2.04 -22.47
C SER A 305 5.26 1.01 -23.37
N PRO A 306 4.66 0.57 -24.50
CA PRO A 306 5.38 -0.23 -25.49
C PRO A 306 6.65 0.45 -26.00
N GLU A 307 6.62 1.79 -26.11
CA GLU A 307 7.77 2.59 -26.57
C GLU A 307 8.85 2.75 -25.48
N LEU A 308 8.43 2.74 -24.21
CA LEU A 308 9.29 2.91 -23.04
C LEU A 308 8.87 1.88 -21.95
N PRO A 309 9.24 0.60 -22.11
CA PRO A 309 8.89 -0.44 -21.15
C PRO A 309 9.69 -0.31 -19.84
N SER A 310 9.20 -0.94 -18.77
CA SER A 310 9.93 -1.05 -17.49
C SER A 310 11.20 -1.89 -17.66
N ASN A 311 12.29 -1.46 -16.99
CA ASN A 311 13.58 -2.14 -17.08
C ASN A 311 13.64 -3.40 -16.21
N ARG A 312 13.22 -3.31 -14.93
CA ARG A 312 13.45 -4.38 -13.92
C ARG A 312 12.21 -5.03 -13.33
N LYS A 313 11.04 -4.39 -13.45
CA LYS A 313 9.76 -4.87 -12.89
C LYS A 313 9.78 -5.13 -11.38
N ASN A 314 10.47 -4.28 -10.62
CA ASN A 314 10.73 -4.51 -9.19
C ASN A 314 10.32 -3.35 -8.26
N GLN A 315 9.73 -2.28 -8.79
CA GLN A 315 9.26 -1.14 -8.00
C GLN A 315 7.74 -1.02 -8.00
N TRP A 316 7.18 -0.64 -6.85
CA TRP A 316 5.84 -0.04 -6.78
C TRP A 316 6.04 1.46 -6.87
N SER A 317 5.83 2.06 -8.03
CA SER A 317 6.36 3.42 -8.29
C SER A 317 5.79 4.47 -7.35
N TRP A 318 4.55 4.30 -6.90
CA TRP A 318 3.85 5.24 -6.04
C TRP A 318 4.37 5.26 -4.60
N GLU A 319 5.27 4.33 -4.24
CA GLU A 319 5.92 4.32 -2.94
C GLU A 319 7.14 5.21 -2.87
N ARG A 320 7.70 5.57 -4.03
CA ARG A 320 8.90 6.39 -4.15
C ARG A 320 8.52 7.83 -4.49
N PRO A 321 9.36 8.81 -4.11
CA PRO A 321 9.22 10.16 -4.61
C PRO A 321 9.36 10.17 -6.15
N SER A 322 8.53 10.95 -6.85
CA SER A 322 8.60 11.06 -8.32
C SER A 322 9.97 11.50 -8.83
N SER A 323 10.75 12.23 -8.01
CA SER A 323 12.13 12.63 -8.33
C SER A 323 13.10 11.45 -8.50
N GLN A 324 12.79 10.28 -7.94
CA GLN A 324 13.59 9.05 -8.10
C GLN A 324 13.26 8.30 -9.41
N MET A 325 12.20 8.68 -10.12
CA MET A 325 11.75 8.04 -11.37
C MET A 325 11.60 6.51 -11.26
N ALA A 326 11.10 6.02 -10.13
CA ALA A 326 10.91 4.59 -9.87
C ALA A 326 9.99 3.90 -10.90
N PHE A 327 9.14 4.68 -11.58
CA PHE A 327 8.32 4.23 -12.70
C PHE A 327 9.09 3.58 -13.85
N ARG A 328 10.38 3.91 -14.02
CA ARG A 328 11.25 3.23 -15.00
C ARG A 328 11.51 1.77 -14.66
N ASP A 329 11.31 1.38 -13.41
CA ASP A 329 11.46 0.02 -12.90
C ASP A 329 10.12 -0.54 -12.36
N SER A 330 8.98 0.09 -12.73
CA SER A 330 7.61 -0.30 -12.35
C SER A 330 7.35 -1.79 -12.59
N MET A 331 6.72 -2.46 -11.62
CA MET A 331 6.27 -3.85 -11.74
C MET A 331 4.98 -4.01 -12.57
N TYR A 332 4.49 -2.93 -13.19
CA TYR A 332 3.21 -2.79 -13.90
C TYR A 332 1.95 -2.88 -13.03
N TRP A 333 1.98 -3.59 -11.91
CA TRP A 333 0.84 -3.69 -10.98
C TRP A 333 0.43 -2.36 -10.37
N ASP A 334 1.39 -1.49 -10.08
CA ASP A 334 1.16 -0.11 -9.67
C ASP A 334 0.39 0.68 -10.74
N CYS A 335 0.70 0.47 -12.02
CA CYS A 335 -0.03 1.08 -13.13
C CYS A 335 -1.42 0.49 -13.34
N ILE A 336 -1.57 -0.83 -13.19
CA ILE A 336 -2.88 -1.51 -13.22
C ILE A 336 -3.77 -0.98 -12.08
N PHE A 337 -3.21 -0.81 -10.88
CA PHE A 337 -3.89 -0.22 -9.74
C PHE A 337 -4.43 1.18 -10.06
N MET A 338 -3.61 2.07 -10.62
CA MET A 338 -4.06 3.40 -11.02
C MET A 338 -5.08 3.35 -12.17
N GLY A 339 -4.87 2.50 -13.17
CA GLY A 339 -5.80 2.34 -14.28
C GLY A 339 -7.21 1.93 -13.82
N ARG A 340 -7.30 1.01 -12.84
CA ARG A 340 -8.56 0.64 -12.20
C ARG A 340 -9.22 1.79 -11.45
N LEU A 341 -8.46 2.55 -10.66
CA LEU A 341 -8.98 3.75 -9.97
C LEU A 341 -9.56 4.78 -10.94
N LEU A 342 -8.97 4.87 -12.14
CA LEU A 342 -9.38 5.75 -13.23
C LEU A 342 -10.50 5.17 -14.12
N GLY A 343 -11.07 4.02 -13.74
CA GLY A 343 -12.22 3.41 -14.41
C GLY A 343 -11.88 2.58 -15.63
N ALA A 344 -10.61 2.23 -15.86
CA ALA A 344 -10.25 1.30 -16.91
C ALA A 344 -10.61 -0.14 -16.54
N THR A 345 -11.12 -0.91 -17.50
CA THR A 345 -11.61 -2.28 -17.28
C THR A 345 -10.64 -3.35 -17.73
#